data_AF-A0A0J8YDS1-F1
#
_entry.id   AF-A0A0J8YDS1-F1
#
_cell.length_a   1.000
_cell.length_b   1.000
_cell.length_c   1.000
_cell.angle_alpha   90.00
_cell.angle_beta   90.00
_cell.angle_gamma   90.00
#
_symmetry.space_group_name_H-M   'P 1'
#
loop_
_entity.id
_entity.type
_entity.pdbx_description
1 polymer ?
#
loop_
_entity_poly.entity_id
_entity_poly.type
_entity_poly.pdbx_seq_one_letter_code
_entity_poly.pdbx_strand_id
1 'polypeptide(L)'
;MPITRRDFLNGSAITLAAGLTPFKLSFAAMTAENARYYPPALMGMRGNHPGSFEMAHKIGREGLIPAVKQLSAKEHYDLVIVGAGLSGLASALFWQQKMGKDQRILLLDNHDDFGGHAKRNEFSTPEGTIIGYGGSESFQSPTHIYSPVVLALLKSLNVDIQQMAKDFDVNFYPDLNLSRGVYFDKAHFGEDKLVSGDPDGVVADDIPPNRRNGRPITDYINDFPLSSDDRQALILLHTLPKDYLAGMEIQQKVDWLAKNSYLTFLKDQV
;
A
#
# COMPACT_ATOMS: atom_id res chain seq x y z
N MET A 1 8.87 10.49 49.58
CA MET A 1 7.73 9.59 49.84
C MET A 1 8.28 8.27 50.37
N PRO A 2 7.82 7.76 51.52
CA PRO A 2 8.30 6.47 52.02
C PRO A 2 7.58 5.33 51.29
N ILE A 3 8.34 4.34 50.84
CA ILE A 3 7.82 3.09 50.26
C ILE A 3 7.22 2.28 51.42
N THR A 4 5.98 1.80 51.28
CA THR A 4 5.32 1.04 52.35
C THR A 4 5.59 -0.46 52.22
N ARG A 5 5.47 -1.22 53.32
CA ARG A 5 5.73 -2.69 53.36
C ARG A 5 4.97 -3.50 52.31
N ARG A 6 3.88 -2.97 51.73
CA ARG A 6 3.10 -3.61 50.65
C ARG A 6 3.81 -3.53 49.30
N ASP A 7 4.55 -2.46 49.05
CA ASP A 7 5.30 -2.26 47.81
C ASP A 7 6.56 -3.15 47.77
N PHE A 8 7.17 -3.41 48.93
CA PHE A 8 8.33 -4.30 49.05
C PHE A 8 7.99 -5.78 48.81
N LEU A 9 6.81 -6.23 49.24
CA LEU A 9 6.37 -7.62 49.07
C LEU A 9 5.91 -7.94 47.64
N ASN A 10 5.36 -6.96 46.90
CA ASN A 10 5.05 -7.14 45.48
C ASN A 10 6.32 -7.21 44.61
N GLY A 11 7.34 -6.40 44.92
CA GLY A 11 8.60 -6.39 44.16
C GLY A 11 9.43 -7.67 44.31
N SER A 12 9.42 -8.29 45.49
CA SER A 12 10.21 -9.49 45.76
C SER A 12 9.54 -10.79 45.26
N ALA A 13 8.21 -10.86 45.24
CA ALA A 13 7.48 -11.99 44.65
C ALA A 13 7.66 -12.07 43.12
N ILE A 14 7.71 -10.93 42.43
CA ILE A 14 7.91 -10.86 40.96
C ILE A 14 9.36 -11.24 40.59
N THR A 15 10.34 -10.92 41.44
CA THR A 15 11.76 -11.15 41.15
C THR A 15 12.13 -12.64 41.23
N LEU A 16 11.49 -13.42 42.11
CA LEU A 16 11.77 -14.86 42.24
C LEU A 16 11.11 -15.70 41.12
N ALA A 17 9.97 -15.26 40.58
CA ALA A 17 9.32 -15.95 39.47
C ALA A 17 10.07 -15.75 38.13
N ALA A 18 10.61 -14.55 37.89
CA ALA A 18 11.33 -14.22 36.66
C ALA A 18 12.68 -14.96 36.49
N GLY A 19 13.25 -15.50 37.58
CA GLY A 19 14.54 -16.21 37.56
C GLY A 19 14.50 -17.67 37.12
N LEU A 20 13.30 -18.29 37.03
CA LEU A 20 13.16 -19.74 36.77
C LEU A 20 12.25 -20.09 35.60
N THR A 21 11.58 -19.12 34.97
CA THR A 21 10.73 -19.34 33.79
C THR A 21 11.48 -19.09 32.49
N PRO A 22 11.49 -20.06 31.55
CA PRO A 22 12.02 -19.84 30.20
C PRO A 22 11.39 -18.60 29.56
N PHE A 23 12.19 -17.74 28.92
CA PHE A 23 11.77 -16.50 28.23
C PHE A 23 10.55 -16.67 27.30
N LYS A 24 10.29 -17.88 26.80
CA LYS A 24 9.13 -18.21 25.97
C LYS A 24 7.79 -18.16 26.71
N LEU A 25 7.77 -18.38 28.03
CA LEU A 25 6.55 -18.32 28.85
C LEU A 25 6.19 -16.89 29.29
N SER A 26 7.20 -16.01 29.46
CA SER A 26 6.96 -14.59 29.76
C SER A 26 6.34 -13.84 28.57
N PHE A 27 6.66 -14.25 27.34
CA PHE A 27 5.98 -13.74 26.14
C PHE A 27 4.53 -14.25 26.06
N ALA A 28 4.26 -15.49 26.47
CA ALA A 28 2.92 -16.07 26.49
C ALA A 28 2.01 -15.49 27.60
N ALA A 29 2.58 -15.11 28.75
CA ALA A 29 1.81 -14.47 29.83
C ALA A 29 1.42 -13.02 29.51
N MET A 30 2.26 -12.28 28.77
CA MET A 30 1.89 -10.97 28.21
C MET A 30 0.79 -11.07 27.14
N THR A 31 0.63 -12.22 26.47
CA THR A 31 -0.42 -12.40 25.45
C THR A 31 -1.80 -12.73 26.03
N ALA A 32 -1.89 -13.22 27.27
CA ALA A 32 -3.18 -13.65 27.83
C ALA A 32 -4.03 -12.50 28.39
N GLU A 33 -3.42 -11.44 28.95
CA GLU A 33 -4.13 -10.20 29.31
C GLU A 33 -4.30 -9.24 28.12
N ASN A 34 -3.48 -9.37 27.07
CA ASN A 34 -3.55 -8.58 25.83
C ASN A 34 -4.41 -9.20 24.72
N ALA A 35 -5.29 -10.14 25.03
CA ALA A 35 -6.33 -10.60 24.10
C ALA A 35 -7.35 -9.48 23.69
N ARG A 36 -7.04 -8.19 23.93
CA ARG A 36 -7.96 -7.06 23.77
C ARG A 36 -7.51 -5.96 22.81
N TYR A 37 -6.24 -5.93 22.38
CA TYR A 37 -5.75 -4.89 21.47
C TYR A 37 -4.87 -5.48 20.36
N TYR A 38 -5.51 -5.77 19.23
CA TYR A 38 -4.87 -6.29 18.04
C TYR A 38 -5.43 -5.53 16.82
N PRO A 39 -4.81 -4.39 16.47
CA PRO A 39 -5.27 -3.51 15.40
C PRO A 39 -5.59 -4.19 14.06
N PRO A 40 -4.83 -5.22 13.61
CA PRO A 40 -5.13 -5.89 12.35
C PRO A 40 -6.53 -6.51 12.26
N ALA A 41 -7.13 -6.93 13.39
CA ALA A 41 -8.48 -7.50 13.42
C ALA A 41 -9.60 -6.45 13.53
N LEU A 42 -9.27 -5.16 13.61
CA LEU A 42 -10.25 -4.10 13.68
C LEU A 42 -10.85 -3.84 12.29
N MET A 43 -12.18 -3.79 12.22
CA MET A 43 -12.93 -3.56 10.99
C MET A 43 -13.12 -2.06 10.71
N GLY A 44 -13.49 -1.73 9.47
CA GLY A 44 -13.78 -0.37 9.00
C GLY A 44 -12.60 0.31 8.31
N MET A 45 -12.74 1.59 7.97
CA MET A 45 -11.65 2.37 7.35
C MET A 45 -10.58 2.68 8.41
N ARG A 46 -9.51 1.88 8.43
CA ARG A 46 -8.49 1.94 9.46
C ARG A 46 -7.32 2.88 9.17
N GLY A 47 -7.14 3.38 7.93
CA GLY A 47 -6.00 4.18 7.42
C GLY A 47 -5.40 5.22 8.38
N ASN A 48 -5.65 6.51 8.16
CA ASN A 48 -5.56 7.48 9.26
C ASN A 48 -6.83 7.32 10.09
N HIS A 49 -6.71 7.35 11.42
CA HIS A 49 -7.82 7.14 12.33
C HIS A 49 -7.89 8.27 13.35
N PRO A 50 -9.04 8.49 14.01
CA PRO A 50 -9.11 9.42 15.13
C PRO A 50 -7.99 9.11 16.15
N GLY A 51 -7.22 10.12 16.51
CA GLY A 51 -6.01 10.05 17.31
C GLY A 51 -4.71 10.22 16.51
N SER A 52 -4.66 9.81 15.24
CA SER A 52 -3.40 9.79 14.48
C SER A 52 -3.06 11.16 13.85
N PHE A 53 -4.03 12.02 13.55
CA PHE A 53 -3.79 13.27 12.79
C PHE A 53 -4.01 14.55 13.59
N GLU A 54 -4.63 14.47 14.76
CA GLU A 54 -5.11 15.62 15.53
C GLU A 54 -3.95 16.46 16.05
N MET A 55 -2.87 15.83 16.53
CA MET A 55 -1.70 16.58 16.97
C MET A 55 -1.00 17.28 15.81
N ALA A 56 -0.92 16.62 14.65
CA ALA A 56 -0.37 17.22 13.43
C ALA A 56 -1.20 18.43 12.97
N HIS A 57 -2.53 18.34 13.03
CA HIS A 57 -3.42 19.46 12.74
C HIS A 57 -3.27 20.59 13.76
N LYS A 58 -3.21 20.28 15.07
CA LYS A 58 -3.00 21.28 16.11
C LYS A 58 -1.72 22.08 15.86
N ILE A 59 -0.62 21.41 15.51
CA ILE A 59 0.65 22.10 15.25
C ILE A 59 0.62 22.84 13.91
N GLY A 60 0.27 22.14 12.82
CA GLY A 60 0.42 22.66 11.45
C GLY A 60 -0.69 23.60 10.98
N ARG A 61 -1.88 23.56 11.61
CA ARG A 61 -3.04 24.38 11.23
C ARG A 61 -3.49 25.31 12.34
N GLU A 62 -3.45 24.87 13.60
CA GLU A 62 -3.96 25.63 14.74
C GLU A 62 -2.86 26.42 15.47
N GLY A 63 -1.59 26.25 15.06
CA GLY A 63 -0.46 26.98 15.63
C GLY A 63 -0.07 26.55 17.05
N LEU A 64 -0.45 25.34 17.47
CA LEU A 64 0.02 24.77 18.74
C LEU A 64 1.55 24.69 18.74
N ILE A 65 2.18 25.32 19.72
CA ILE A 65 3.61 25.21 19.98
C ILE A 65 3.79 24.30 21.21
N PRO A 66 4.27 23.06 21.06
CA PRO A 66 4.47 22.15 22.19
C PRO A 66 5.50 22.71 23.20
N ALA A 67 5.17 22.66 24.49
CA ALA A 67 6.03 23.12 25.58
C ALA A 67 7.16 22.12 25.90
N VAL A 68 8.01 21.80 24.93
CA VAL A 68 9.08 20.78 25.07
C VAL A 68 10.33 21.29 25.78
N LYS A 69 10.52 22.62 25.89
CA LYS A 69 11.74 23.22 26.48
C LYS A 69 11.95 22.87 27.97
N GLN A 70 10.89 22.48 28.68
CA GLN A 70 10.95 22.13 30.10
C GLN A 70 11.06 20.62 30.34
N LEU A 71 11.07 19.81 29.28
CA LEU A 71 11.16 18.36 29.39
C LEU A 71 12.63 17.92 29.43
N SER A 72 13.01 17.20 30.47
CA SER A 72 14.29 16.49 30.54
C SER A 72 14.09 15.04 30.09
N ALA A 73 14.85 14.58 29.09
CA ALA A 73 14.92 13.17 28.76
C ALA A 73 15.51 12.40 29.95
N LYS A 74 14.80 11.37 30.43
CA LYS A 74 15.24 10.53 31.56
C LYS A 74 15.86 9.21 31.12
N GLU A 75 15.73 8.89 29.85
CA GLU A 75 16.12 7.61 29.27
C GLU A 75 17.11 7.84 28.13
N HIS A 76 18.05 6.91 27.99
CA HIS A 76 19.07 6.95 26.94
C HIS A 76 18.82 5.83 25.93
N TYR A 77 18.77 6.20 24.65
CA TYR A 77 18.63 5.28 23.51
C TYR A 77 19.78 5.53 22.54
N ASP A 78 20.28 4.47 21.92
CA ASP A 78 21.34 4.54 20.90
C ASP A 78 20.79 5.13 19.59
N LEU A 79 19.49 4.97 19.36
CA LEU A 79 18.78 5.50 18.19
C LEU A 79 17.31 5.78 18.53
N VAL A 80 16.80 6.94 18.11
CA VAL A 80 15.38 7.29 18.16
C VAL A 80 14.88 7.48 16.74
N ILE A 81 13.79 6.79 16.38
CA ILE A 81 13.15 6.84 15.06
C ILE A 81 11.72 7.32 15.25
N VAL A 82 11.33 8.34 14.48
CA VAL A 82 9.96 8.85 14.43
C VAL A 82 9.30 8.33 13.15
N GLY A 83 8.27 7.52 13.31
CA GLY A 83 7.59 6.74 12.29
C GLY A 83 8.08 5.28 12.27
N ALA A 84 7.21 4.35 12.63
CA ALA A 84 7.40 2.90 12.56
C ALA A 84 6.83 2.29 11.26
N GLY A 85 6.81 3.06 10.17
CA GLY A 85 6.54 2.54 8.82
C GLY A 85 7.72 1.76 8.24
N LEU A 86 7.61 1.33 6.97
CA LEU A 86 8.67 0.58 6.26
C LEU A 86 10.05 1.25 6.38
N SER A 87 10.13 2.57 6.22
CA SER A 87 11.40 3.31 6.32
C SER A 87 11.99 3.25 7.74
N GLY A 88 11.18 3.47 8.77
CA GLY A 88 11.67 3.45 10.15
C GLY A 88 12.06 2.05 10.62
N LEU A 89 11.28 1.04 10.26
CA LEU A 89 11.60 -0.36 10.53
C LEU A 89 12.88 -0.79 9.81
N ALA A 90 13.05 -0.39 8.54
CA ALA A 90 14.30 -0.64 7.80
C ALA A 90 15.50 0.07 8.43
N SER A 91 15.34 1.33 8.88
CA SER A 91 16.40 2.05 9.61
C SER A 91 16.81 1.34 10.90
N ALA A 92 15.83 0.87 11.69
CA ALA A 92 16.11 0.11 12.91
C ALA A 92 16.87 -1.20 12.59
N LEU A 93 16.42 -1.93 11.57
CA LEU A 93 17.06 -3.17 11.13
C LEU A 93 18.50 -2.94 10.67
N PHE A 94 18.72 -1.97 9.78
CA PHE A 94 20.06 -1.65 9.26
C PHE A 94 20.98 -1.11 10.35
N TRP A 95 20.44 -0.38 11.33
CA TRP A 95 21.21 0.02 12.51
C TRP A 95 21.69 -1.18 13.31
N GLN A 96 20.81 -2.13 13.63
CA GLN A 96 21.19 -3.34 14.35
C GLN A 96 22.18 -4.20 13.57
N GLN A 97 22.06 -4.28 12.24
CA GLN A 97 23.02 -5.00 11.40
C GLN A 97 24.42 -4.35 11.46
N LYS A 98 24.49 -3.03 11.58
CA LYS A 98 25.74 -2.27 11.64
C LYS A 98 26.37 -2.25 13.03
N MET A 99 25.56 -2.06 14.07
CA MET A 99 26.02 -1.77 15.43
C MET A 99 25.93 -2.98 16.38
N GLY A 100 25.25 -4.05 15.97
CA GLY A 100 24.96 -5.22 16.80
C GLY A 100 23.55 -5.20 17.38
N LYS A 101 23.14 -6.31 17.99
CA LYS A 101 21.78 -6.50 18.53
C LYS A 101 21.56 -5.89 19.92
N ASP A 102 22.63 -5.56 20.63
CA ASP A 102 22.60 -4.99 21.99
C ASP A 102 22.41 -3.46 21.95
N GLN A 103 21.44 -3.00 21.15
CA GLN A 103 21.16 -1.58 20.94
C GLN A 103 19.78 -1.25 21.46
N ARG A 104 19.67 -0.16 22.21
CA ARG A 104 18.38 0.39 22.68
C ARG A 104 17.85 1.35 21.62
N ILE A 105 16.92 0.87 20.79
CA ILE A 105 16.27 1.67 19.76
C ILE A 105 14.84 2.01 20.20
N LEU A 106 14.48 3.29 20.18
CA LEU A 106 13.12 3.77 20.41
C LEU A 106 12.45 4.08 19.08
N LEU A 107 11.33 3.40 18.79
CA LEU A 107 10.45 3.71 17.66
C LEU A 107 9.19 4.38 18.18
N LEU A 108 8.86 5.54 17.62
CA LEU A 108 7.67 6.30 17.96
C LEU A 108 6.75 6.35 16.75
N ASP A 109 5.50 5.89 16.90
CA ASP A 109 4.48 6.02 15.87
C ASP A 109 3.19 6.57 16.49
N ASN A 110 2.45 7.34 15.70
CA ASN A 110 1.15 7.91 16.05
C ASN A 110 -0.01 6.97 15.68
N HIS A 111 0.26 5.91 14.93
CA HIS A 111 -0.71 4.87 14.60
C HIS A 111 -0.83 3.84 15.71
N ASP A 112 -1.95 3.12 15.68
CA ASP A 112 -2.25 2.03 16.57
C ASP A 112 -1.43 0.76 16.31
N ASP A 113 -0.78 0.67 15.15
CA ASP A 113 0.09 -0.43 14.73
C ASP A 113 1.31 0.08 13.94
N PHE A 114 2.33 -0.77 13.82
CA PHE A 114 3.50 -0.49 12.96
C PHE A 114 3.22 -0.81 11.49
N GLY A 115 4.14 -0.41 10.60
CA GLY A 115 4.08 -0.67 9.16
C GLY A 115 3.61 0.53 8.33
N GLY A 116 2.99 1.53 8.95
CA GLY A 116 2.53 2.74 8.27
C GLY A 116 1.52 2.42 7.16
N HIS A 117 1.77 2.88 5.94
CA HIS A 117 0.92 2.54 4.78
C HIS A 117 0.88 1.04 4.48
N ALA A 118 1.90 0.27 4.86
CA ALA A 118 1.98 -1.17 4.63
C ALA A 118 1.40 -2.02 5.77
N LYS A 119 0.49 -1.45 6.58
CA LYS A 119 -0.25 -2.22 7.58
C LYS A 119 -1.18 -3.24 6.93
N ARG A 120 -1.51 -4.30 7.66
CA ARG A 120 -2.41 -5.35 7.20
C ARG A 120 -3.79 -5.23 7.84
N ASN A 121 -4.79 -5.72 7.14
CA ASN A 121 -6.15 -5.94 7.64
C ASN A 121 -6.42 -7.44 7.66
N GLU A 122 -7.09 -7.94 8.68
CA GLU A 122 -7.41 -9.36 8.83
C GLU A 122 -8.92 -9.56 8.91
N PHE A 123 -9.42 -10.50 8.11
CA PHE A 123 -10.81 -10.92 8.11
C PHE A 123 -10.89 -12.37 8.55
N SER A 124 -11.72 -12.66 9.54
CA SER A 124 -12.03 -14.03 9.92
C SER A 124 -13.20 -14.55 9.08
N THR A 125 -12.98 -15.63 8.33
CA THR A 125 -14.01 -16.36 7.61
C THR A 125 -14.10 -17.80 8.15
N PRO A 126 -15.17 -18.56 7.83
CA PRO A 126 -15.25 -19.99 8.18
C PRO A 126 -14.09 -20.83 7.64
N GLU A 127 -13.46 -20.40 6.55
CA GLU A 127 -12.34 -21.07 5.87
C GLU A 127 -10.97 -20.66 6.45
N GLY A 128 -10.91 -19.60 7.25
CA GLY A 128 -9.69 -19.14 7.92
C GLY A 128 -9.55 -17.62 7.96
N THR A 129 -8.35 -17.16 8.29
CA THR A 129 -8.02 -15.73 8.27
C THR A 129 -7.58 -15.31 6.87
N ILE A 130 -8.27 -14.33 6.28
CA ILE A 130 -7.84 -13.65 5.07
C ILE A 130 -7.05 -12.41 5.47
N ILE A 131 -5.86 -12.25 4.91
CA ILE A 131 -5.01 -11.06 5.12
C ILE A 131 -5.13 -10.17 3.89
N GLY A 132 -5.57 -8.94 4.10
CA GLY A 132 -5.61 -7.88 3.10
C GLY A 132 -4.64 -6.75 3.43
N TYR A 133 -4.53 -5.79 2.51
CA TYR A 133 -3.75 -4.58 2.70
C TYR A 133 -4.56 -3.48 3.41
N GLY A 134 -3.88 -2.69 4.24
CA GLY A 134 -4.41 -1.46 4.83
C GLY A 134 -4.03 -0.19 4.06
N GLY A 135 -3.21 -0.31 3.01
CA GLY A 135 -2.79 0.80 2.15
C GLY A 135 -1.90 0.35 0.99
N SER A 136 -0.65 -0.04 1.26
CA SER A 136 0.27 -0.57 0.26
C SER A 136 -0.20 -1.95 -0.19
N GLU A 137 -0.58 -2.05 -1.46
CA GLU A 137 -1.22 -3.24 -2.04
C GLU A 137 -0.23 -4.22 -2.65
N SER A 138 0.68 -3.75 -3.49
CA SER A 138 1.52 -4.62 -4.33
C SER A 138 2.95 -4.11 -4.53
N PHE A 139 3.83 -5.02 -4.96
CA PHE A 139 5.16 -4.68 -5.44
C PHE A 139 5.11 -4.33 -6.92
N GLN A 140 5.23 -3.04 -7.24
CA GLN A 140 5.30 -2.59 -8.62
C GLN A 140 6.65 -2.94 -9.24
N SER A 141 6.65 -3.73 -10.33
CA SER A 141 7.80 -4.04 -11.18
C SER A 141 9.12 -4.35 -10.42
N PRO A 142 9.14 -5.24 -9.42
CA PRO A 142 10.29 -5.44 -8.53
C PRO A 142 11.56 -5.90 -9.27
N THR A 143 11.42 -6.49 -10.46
CA THR A 143 12.55 -6.91 -11.30
C THR A 143 13.16 -5.77 -12.12
N HIS A 144 12.51 -4.61 -12.19
CA HIS A 144 12.94 -3.48 -13.03
C HIS A 144 13.24 -2.21 -12.22
N ILE A 145 12.47 -1.94 -11.15
CA ILE A 145 12.59 -0.66 -10.43
C ILE A 145 13.23 -0.77 -9.04
N TYR A 146 13.39 -1.97 -8.48
CA TYR A 146 13.95 -2.11 -7.13
C TYR A 146 15.47 -1.98 -7.15
N SER A 147 15.99 -1.21 -6.20
CA SER A 147 17.43 -1.06 -6.01
C SER A 147 18.03 -2.34 -5.41
N PRO A 148 19.36 -2.55 -5.54
CA PRO A 148 20.05 -3.65 -4.87
C PRO A 148 19.84 -3.68 -3.35
N VAL A 149 19.65 -2.51 -2.72
CA VAL A 149 19.38 -2.39 -1.28
C VAL A 149 18.02 -2.99 -0.93
N VAL A 150 16.98 -2.68 -1.70
CA VAL A 150 15.63 -3.22 -1.49
C VAL A 150 15.61 -4.73 -1.71
N LEU A 151 16.25 -5.21 -2.79
CA LEU A 151 16.33 -6.64 -3.09
C LEU A 151 17.08 -7.41 -1.99
N ALA A 152 18.17 -6.86 -1.46
CA ALA A 152 18.89 -7.44 -0.34
C ALA A 152 18.05 -7.48 0.94
N LEU A 153 17.29 -6.41 1.23
CA LEU A 153 16.36 -6.35 2.35
C LEU A 153 15.30 -7.45 2.24
N LEU A 154 14.59 -7.53 1.10
CA LEU A 154 13.57 -8.57 0.86
C LEU A 154 14.14 -9.98 1.02
N LYS A 155 15.32 -10.23 0.47
CA LYS A 155 16.03 -11.50 0.66
C LYS A 155 16.35 -11.77 2.14
N SER A 156 16.80 -10.77 2.89
CA SER A 156 17.09 -10.92 4.33
C SER A 156 15.85 -11.22 5.17
N LEU A 157 14.68 -10.82 4.69
CA LEU A 157 13.37 -11.10 5.28
C LEU A 157 12.74 -12.40 4.75
N ASN A 158 13.47 -13.16 3.92
CA ASN A 158 12.99 -14.38 3.24
C ASN A 158 11.74 -14.14 2.36
N VAL A 159 11.63 -12.97 1.76
CA VAL A 159 10.57 -12.66 0.78
C VAL A 159 11.01 -13.12 -0.60
N ASP A 160 10.31 -14.13 -1.14
CA ASP A 160 10.52 -14.62 -2.50
C ASP A 160 9.51 -13.94 -3.45
N ILE A 161 10.01 -12.96 -4.20
CA ILE A 161 9.22 -12.20 -5.17
C ILE A 161 8.72 -13.09 -6.32
N GLN A 162 9.52 -14.10 -6.72
CA GLN A 162 9.15 -14.99 -7.82
C GLN A 162 8.07 -15.98 -7.40
N GLN A 163 8.14 -16.49 -6.18
CA GLN A 163 7.08 -17.32 -5.63
C GLN A 163 5.80 -16.49 -5.44
N MET A 164 5.91 -15.30 -4.84
CA MET A 164 4.77 -14.40 -4.66
C MET A 164 4.05 -14.13 -5.99
N ALA A 165 4.79 -13.85 -7.07
CA ALA A 165 4.21 -13.64 -8.39
C ALA A 165 3.45 -14.86 -8.96
N LYS A 166 3.86 -16.09 -8.61
CA LYS A 166 3.17 -17.32 -9.02
C LYS A 166 1.91 -17.61 -8.22
N ASP A 167 1.82 -17.06 -7.02
CA ASP A 167 0.70 -17.28 -6.10
C ASP A 167 -0.49 -16.35 -6.42
N PHE A 168 -0.32 -15.33 -7.28
CA PHE A 168 -1.43 -14.51 -7.76
C PHE A 168 -2.37 -15.33 -8.65
N ASP A 169 -3.65 -15.37 -8.28
CA ASP A 169 -4.71 -15.90 -9.14
C ASP A 169 -5.09 -14.87 -10.21
N VAL A 170 -4.25 -14.80 -11.24
CA VAL A 170 -4.43 -13.93 -12.41
C VAL A 170 -5.56 -14.39 -13.34
N ASN A 171 -6.18 -15.55 -13.06
CA ASN A 171 -7.23 -16.15 -13.87
C ASN A 171 -8.62 -16.09 -13.22
N PHE A 172 -8.72 -15.67 -11.96
CA PHE A 172 -9.99 -15.62 -11.22
C PHE A 172 -11.15 -14.99 -12.02
N TYR A 173 -10.98 -13.75 -12.51
CA TYR A 173 -12.03 -13.11 -13.33
C TYR A 173 -12.16 -13.70 -14.74
N PRO A 174 -11.06 -13.98 -15.46
CA PRO A 174 -11.12 -14.68 -16.75
C PRO A 174 -11.90 -16.01 -16.72
N ASP A 175 -11.72 -16.84 -15.68
CA ASP A 175 -12.36 -18.15 -15.55
C ASP A 175 -13.86 -18.04 -15.22
N LEU A 176 -14.30 -16.91 -14.69
CA LEU A 176 -15.71 -16.55 -14.56
C LEU A 176 -16.32 -16.00 -15.87
N ASN A 177 -15.56 -16.03 -16.96
CA ASN A 177 -15.90 -15.43 -18.25
C ASN A 177 -16.22 -13.92 -18.14
N LEU A 178 -15.60 -13.23 -17.18
CA LEU A 178 -15.74 -11.80 -17.00
C LEU A 178 -14.69 -11.05 -17.82
N SER A 179 -15.04 -9.84 -18.24
CA SER A 179 -14.15 -8.90 -18.92
C SER A 179 -14.38 -7.50 -18.36
N ARG A 180 -13.43 -6.60 -18.61
CA ARG A 180 -13.59 -5.18 -18.33
C ARG A 180 -14.70 -4.57 -19.19
N GLY A 181 -15.19 -3.43 -18.75
CA GLY A 181 -16.16 -2.65 -19.50
C GLY A 181 -16.15 -1.18 -19.09
N VAL A 182 -16.73 -0.36 -19.96
CA VAL A 182 -16.94 1.06 -19.75
C VAL A 182 -18.42 1.32 -19.55
N TYR A 183 -18.74 2.09 -18.51
CA TYR A 183 -20.09 2.59 -18.25
C TYR A 183 -20.24 3.99 -18.82
N PHE A 184 -21.26 4.18 -19.65
CA PHE A 184 -21.70 5.45 -20.19
C PHE A 184 -22.94 5.87 -19.44
N ASP A 185 -22.90 7.03 -18.79
CA ASP A 185 -24.07 7.56 -18.08
C ASP A 185 -24.97 8.36 -19.02
N LYS A 186 -26.27 8.35 -18.70
CA LYS A 186 -27.28 9.05 -19.50
C LYS A 186 -27.08 10.56 -19.59
N ALA A 187 -26.52 11.21 -18.56
CA ALA A 187 -26.40 12.68 -18.54
C ALA A 187 -25.39 13.19 -19.57
N HIS A 188 -24.35 12.41 -19.87
CA HIS A 188 -23.32 12.79 -20.85
C HIS A 188 -23.49 12.11 -22.21
N PHE A 189 -24.01 10.88 -22.24
CA PHE A 189 -24.05 10.05 -23.46
C PHE A 189 -25.47 9.75 -23.98
N GLY A 190 -26.51 10.25 -23.30
CA GLY A 190 -27.91 10.11 -23.72
C GLY A 190 -28.58 8.78 -23.33
N GLU A 191 -27.80 7.77 -22.94
CA GLU A 191 -28.30 6.50 -22.39
C GLU A 191 -27.38 5.95 -21.28
N ASP A 192 -27.97 5.23 -20.32
CA ASP A 192 -27.22 4.45 -19.34
C ASP A 192 -26.83 3.11 -19.98
N LYS A 193 -25.54 2.90 -20.24
CA LYS A 193 -25.06 1.74 -20.97
C LYS A 193 -23.73 1.23 -20.46
N LEU A 194 -23.69 -0.05 -20.10
CA LEU A 194 -22.46 -0.78 -19.85
C LEU A 194 -22.05 -1.52 -21.13
N VAL A 195 -20.87 -1.20 -21.66
CA VAL A 195 -20.27 -1.94 -22.77
C VAL A 195 -19.11 -2.76 -22.20
N SER A 196 -19.19 -4.09 -22.29
CA SER A 196 -18.19 -5.03 -21.80
C SER A 196 -17.35 -5.63 -22.93
N GLY A 197 -16.24 -6.26 -22.55
CA GLY A 197 -15.33 -6.92 -23.49
C GLY A 197 -14.21 -6.01 -23.97
N ASP A 198 -13.73 -5.11 -23.11
CA ASP A 198 -12.60 -4.23 -23.41
C ASP A 198 -11.32 -5.05 -23.67
N PRO A 199 -10.75 -4.99 -24.88
CA PRO A 199 -9.56 -5.76 -25.23
C PRO A 199 -8.24 -5.08 -24.82
N ASP A 200 -8.26 -3.79 -24.50
CA ASP A 200 -7.05 -3.03 -24.21
C ASP A 200 -6.42 -3.43 -22.88
N GLY A 201 -5.12 -3.19 -22.73
CA GLY A 201 -4.39 -3.41 -21.49
C GLY A 201 -4.23 -2.12 -20.72
N VAL A 202 -4.26 -2.21 -19.39
CA VAL A 202 -3.88 -1.08 -18.52
C VAL A 202 -2.45 -1.24 -18.01
N VAL A 203 -1.85 -0.15 -17.55
CA VAL A 203 -0.57 -0.22 -16.84
C VAL A 203 -0.79 -1.00 -15.55
N ALA A 204 0.10 -1.96 -15.26
CA ALA A 204 -0.02 -2.86 -14.10
C ALA A 204 -1.32 -3.70 -14.11
N ASP A 205 -1.68 -4.24 -15.28
CA ASP A 205 -2.78 -5.19 -15.43
C ASP A 205 -2.39 -6.57 -14.89
N ASP A 206 -3.13 -7.08 -13.91
CA ASP A 206 -2.94 -8.43 -13.36
C ASP A 206 -3.49 -9.52 -14.31
N ILE A 207 -4.32 -9.16 -15.30
CA ILE A 207 -4.90 -10.12 -16.24
C ILE A 207 -3.94 -10.35 -17.42
N PRO A 208 -3.55 -11.61 -17.72
CA PRO A 208 -2.66 -11.91 -18.84
C PRO A 208 -3.27 -11.43 -20.17
N PRO A 209 -2.46 -10.89 -21.12
CA PRO A 209 -2.98 -10.32 -22.36
C PRO A 209 -3.89 -11.25 -23.17
N ASN A 210 -3.61 -12.56 -23.16
CA ASN A 210 -4.36 -13.59 -23.85
C ASN A 210 -5.58 -14.12 -23.07
N ARG A 211 -5.91 -13.53 -21.91
CA ARG A 211 -6.95 -14.01 -20.99
C ARG A 211 -8.00 -12.95 -20.63
N ARG A 212 -7.99 -11.79 -21.29
CA ARG A 212 -8.85 -10.64 -20.95
C ARG A 212 -10.34 -10.81 -21.28
N ASN A 213 -10.71 -11.88 -21.98
CA ASN A 213 -12.06 -12.08 -22.53
C ASN A 213 -12.54 -10.85 -23.34
N GLY A 214 -11.59 -10.15 -23.97
CA GLY A 214 -11.85 -8.96 -24.79
C GLY A 214 -12.46 -9.33 -26.14
N ARG A 215 -13.33 -8.47 -26.64
CA ARG A 215 -13.91 -8.56 -27.98
C ARG A 215 -12.97 -7.91 -29.00
N PRO A 216 -13.14 -8.15 -30.31
CA PRO A 216 -12.49 -7.33 -31.32
C PRO A 216 -12.76 -5.84 -31.04
N ILE A 217 -11.71 -5.01 -31.04
CA ILE A 217 -11.80 -3.59 -30.66
C ILE A 217 -12.86 -2.82 -31.47
N THR A 218 -13.02 -3.18 -32.75
CA THR A 218 -14.05 -2.65 -33.64
C THR A 218 -15.46 -2.94 -33.14
N ASP A 219 -15.75 -4.18 -32.73
CA ASP A 219 -17.07 -4.57 -32.24
C ASP A 219 -17.37 -3.93 -30.88
N TYR A 220 -16.34 -3.86 -30.02
CA TYR A 220 -16.44 -3.23 -28.71
C TYR A 220 -16.77 -1.73 -28.83
N ILE A 221 -16.04 -0.97 -29.65
CA ILE A 221 -16.28 0.46 -29.85
C ILE A 221 -17.60 0.71 -30.58
N ASN A 222 -18.02 -0.16 -31.51
CA ASN A 222 -19.27 -0.01 -32.25
C ASN A 222 -20.52 0.01 -31.34
N ASP A 223 -20.43 -0.59 -30.16
CA ASP A 223 -21.50 -0.55 -29.17
C ASP A 223 -21.53 0.75 -28.35
N PHE A 224 -20.54 1.64 -28.48
CA PHE A 224 -20.50 2.88 -27.71
C PHE A 224 -21.64 3.82 -28.14
N PRO A 225 -22.29 4.53 -27.19
CA PRO A 225 -23.33 5.52 -27.45
C PRO A 225 -22.75 6.84 -27.98
N LEU A 226 -21.95 6.75 -29.05
CA LEU A 226 -21.29 7.87 -29.73
C LEU A 226 -21.84 8.04 -31.14
N SER A 227 -21.47 9.13 -31.80
CA SER A 227 -21.77 9.28 -33.23
C SER A 227 -21.01 8.23 -34.07
N SER A 228 -21.48 7.95 -35.28
CA SER A 228 -20.77 7.02 -36.16
C SER A 228 -19.36 7.49 -36.51
N ASP A 229 -19.18 8.81 -36.66
CA ASP A 229 -17.90 9.41 -36.99
C ASP A 229 -16.91 9.28 -35.81
N ASP A 230 -17.36 9.52 -34.59
CA ASP A 230 -16.53 9.38 -33.39
C ASP A 230 -16.09 7.94 -33.15
N ARG A 231 -17.01 6.97 -33.34
CA ARG A 231 -16.67 5.55 -33.24
C ARG A 231 -15.62 5.16 -34.28
N GLN A 232 -15.76 5.63 -35.52
CA GLN A 232 -14.81 5.36 -36.58
C GLN A 232 -13.44 5.99 -36.29
N ALA A 233 -13.40 7.22 -35.80
CA ALA A 233 -12.15 7.90 -35.41
C ALA A 233 -11.44 7.14 -34.27
N LEU A 234 -12.20 6.69 -33.26
CA LEU A 234 -11.66 5.92 -32.15
C LEU A 234 -11.15 4.55 -32.60
N ILE A 235 -11.90 3.84 -33.47
CA ILE A 235 -11.43 2.57 -34.06
C ILE A 235 -10.11 2.77 -34.81
N LEU A 236 -10.00 3.84 -35.61
CA LEU A 236 -8.76 4.15 -36.32
C LEU A 236 -7.59 4.43 -35.37
N LEU A 237 -7.83 5.16 -34.27
CA LEU A 237 -6.81 5.42 -33.25
C LEU A 237 -6.21 4.14 -32.67
N HIS A 238 -7.02 3.09 -32.47
CA HIS A 238 -6.57 1.82 -31.90
C HIS A 238 -6.04 0.83 -32.95
N THR A 239 -6.47 0.92 -34.20
CA THR A 239 -6.19 -0.10 -35.23
C THR A 239 -5.16 0.32 -36.27
N LEU A 240 -4.97 1.62 -36.48
CA LEU A 240 -4.03 2.14 -37.47
C LEU A 240 -2.75 2.63 -36.77
N PRO A 241 -1.58 2.03 -37.03
CA PRO A 241 -0.31 2.52 -36.51
C PRO A 241 0.11 3.79 -37.26
N LYS A 242 -0.52 4.92 -36.91
CA LYS A 242 -0.26 6.26 -37.47
C LYS A 242 0.63 7.06 -36.53
N ASP A 243 1.65 7.70 -37.08
CA ASP A 243 2.42 8.72 -36.35
C ASP A 243 1.65 10.05 -36.35
N TYR A 244 0.90 10.30 -35.29
CA TYR A 244 0.09 11.51 -35.13
C TYR A 244 0.92 12.78 -34.90
N LEU A 245 2.21 12.65 -34.61
CA LEU A 245 3.14 13.78 -34.46
C LEU A 245 4.21 13.75 -35.57
N ALA A 246 3.82 13.31 -36.77
CA ALA A 246 4.72 13.25 -37.92
C ALA A 246 5.37 14.61 -38.20
N GLY A 247 6.67 14.60 -38.51
CA GLY A 247 7.46 15.82 -38.72
C GLY A 247 8.13 16.38 -37.47
N MET A 248 7.82 15.86 -36.28
CA MET A 248 8.57 16.14 -35.05
C MET A 248 9.68 15.10 -34.84
N GLU A 249 10.87 15.55 -34.40
CA GLU A 249 11.90 14.66 -33.88
C GLU A 249 11.48 14.05 -32.53
N ILE A 250 12.11 12.94 -32.12
CA ILE A 250 11.76 12.21 -30.88
C ILE A 250 11.73 13.13 -29.66
N GLN A 251 12.75 13.98 -29.48
CA GLN A 251 12.79 14.90 -28.34
C GLN A 251 11.65 15.93 -28.39
N GLN A 252 11.31 16.42 -29.58
CA GLN A 252 10.19 17.35 -29.75
C GLN A 252 8.85 16.69 -29.42
N LYS A 253 8.66 15.41 -29.79
CA LYS A 253 7.48 14.63 -29.39
C LYS A 253 7.39 14.49 -27.88
N VAL A 254 8.49 14.14 -27.21
CA VAL A 254 8.54 14.02 -25.74
C VAL A 254 8.21 15.35 -25.07
N ASP A 255 8.82 16.45 -25.53
CA ASP A 255 8.58 17.79 -24.98
C ASP A 255 7.14 18.26 -25.21
N TRP A 256 6.54 17.91 -26.35
CA TRP A 256 5.16 18.21 -26.67
C TRP A 256 4.20 17.40 -25.79
N LEU A 257 4.41 16.08 -25.67
CA LEU A 257 3.58 15.20 -24.83
C LEU A 257 3.67 15.57 -23.34
N ALA A 258 4.81 16.07 -22.87
CA ALA A 258 4.97 16.54 -21.50
C ALA A 258 4.16 17.81 -21.17
N LYS A 259 3.77 18.59 -22.19
CA LYS A 259 3.08 19.89 -22.04
C LYS A 259 1.61 19.86 -22.47
N ASN A 260 1.19 18.82 -23.18
CA ASN A 260 -0.15 18.71 -23.73
C ASN A 260 -0.91 17.54 -23.10
N SER A 261 -2.18 17.77 -22.81
CA SER A 261 -3.04 16.72 -22.26
C SER A 261 -3.39 15.69 -23.34
N TYR A 262 -3.80 14.48 -22.90
CA TYR A 262 -4.35 13.49 -23.82
C TYR A 262 -5.58 14.03 -24.58
N LEU A 263 -6.41 14.87 -23.94
CA LEU A 263 -7.52 15.54 -24.61
C LEU A 263 -7.05 16.49 -25.71
N THR A 264 -5.99 17.25 -25.48
CA THR A 264 -5.38 18.13 -26.49
C THR A 264 -4.85 17.32 -27.67
N PHE A 265 -4.19 16.20 -27.38
CA PHE A 265 -3.75 15.24 -28.40
C PHE A 265 -4.91 14.72 -29.25
N LEU A 266 -5.99 14.25 -28.62
CA LEU A 266 -7.16 13.75 -29.34
C LEU A 266 -7.85 14.82 -30.20
N LYS A 267 -7.89 16.08 -29.75
CA LYS A 267 -8.55 17.16 -30.49
C LYS A 267 -7.73 17.71 -31.64
N ASP A 268 -6.43 17.86 -31.42
CA ASP A 268 -5.59 18.67 -32.30
C ASP A 268 -4.79 17.81 -33.29
N GLN A 269 -4.58 16.52 -32.99
CA GLN A 269 -3.70 15.64 -33.77
C GLN A 269 -4.40 14.41 -34.35
N VAL A 270 -5.44 13.87 -33.68
CA VAL A 270 -6.16 12.65 -34.09
C VAL A 270 -7.29 12.98 -35.05
#